data_AF-A0A2D4HS45-F1
#
_entry.id   AF-A0A2D4HS45-F1
#
_cell.length_a   1.000
_cell.length_b   1.000
_cell.length_c   1.000
_cell.angle_alpha   90.00
_cell.angle_beta   90.00
_cell.angle_gamma   90.00
#
_symmetry.space_group_name_H-M   'P 1'
#
loop_
_entity.id
_entity.type
_entity.pdbx_description
1 polymer ?
#
loop_
_entity_poly.entity_id
_entity_poly.type
_entity_poly.pdbx_seq_one_letter_code
_entity_poly.pdbx_strand_id
1 'polypeptide(L)'
;MPPPVIDKMDIQLTQLKISRTVVGSSPQPDIEILQPVNLQLSVQRNLASDWYLQIPGIAIQGDLKAMLISLSQDDLTLVMNILLENLSEAVADPKVTHTTLPDAQKFKKPKA
;
A
#
# COMPACT_ATOMS: atom_id res chain seq x y z
N MET A 1 -22.81 -20.80 4.35
CA MET A 1 -22.08 -19.63 4.90
C MET A 1 -22.84 -18.38 4.50
N PRO A 2 -22.88 -17.34 5.36
CA PRO A 2 -23.43 -16.06 4.97
C PRO A 2 -22.60 -15.43 3.84
N PRO A 3 -23.17 -14.51 3.05
CA PRO A 3 -22.39 -13.71 2.12
C PRO A 3 -21.33 -12.88 2.86
N PRO A 4 -20.12 -12.69 2.30
CA PRO A 4 -19.11 -11.83 2.90
C PRO A 4 -19.61 -10.39 2.95
N VAL A 5 -19.40 -9.73 4.09
CA VAL A 5 -19.80 -8.33 4.31
C VAL A 5 -18.58 -7.44 4.13
N ILE A 6 -18.72 -6.43 3.27
CA ILE A 6 -17.68 -5.43 3.00
C ILE A 6 -18.11 -4.10 3.56
N ASP A 7 -17.30 -3.56 4.46
CA ASP A 7 -17.42 -2.20 4.94
C ASP A 7 -16.69 -1.25 3.99
N LYS A 8 -17.36 -0.18 3.54
CA LYS A 8 -16.83 0.76 2.54
C LYS A 8 -16.79 2.16 3.13
N MET A 9 -15.65 2.83 2.98
CA MET A 9 -15.43 4.18 3.50
C MET A 9 -14.74 5.05 2.45
N ASP A 10 -15.37 6.16 2.11
CA ASP A 10 -14.78 7.21 1.28
C ASP A 10 -14.29 8.36 2.17
N ILE A 11 -12.99 8.64 2.11
CA ILE A 11 -12.31 9.63 2.95
C ILE A 11 -11.73 10.72 2.06
N GLN A 12 -11.98 11.97 2.41
CA GLN A 12 -11.35 13.12 1.77
C GLN A 12 -10.45 13.83 2.78
N LEU A 13 -9.15 13.80 2.51
CA LEU A 13 -8.16 14.56 3.26
C LEU A 13 -7.81 15.81 2.46
N THR A 14 -8.11 16.97 3.02
CA THR A 14 -7.84 18.27 2.38
C THR A 14 -6.65 18.95 3.03
N GLN A 15 -5.92 19.74 2.25
CA GLN A 15 -4.77 20.52 2.75
C GLN A 15 -3.69 19.65 3.41
N LEU A 16 -3.47 18.44 2.87
CA LEU A 16 -2.37 17.59 3.28
C LEU A 16 -1.05 18.25 2.93
N LYS A 17 -0.24 18.46 3.96
CA LYS A 17 1.10 19.04 3.87
C LYS A 17 2.12 18.03 4.39
N ILE A 18 3.30 18.06 3.79
CA ILE A 18 4.49 17.40 4.33
C ILE A 18 5.52 18.50 4.59
N SER A 19 5.99 18.58 5.83
CA SER A 19 7.09 19.47 6.23
C SER A 19 8.19 18.69 6.93
N ARG A 20 9.39 19.28 6.90
CA ARG A 20 10.53 18.87 7.72
C ARG A 20 10.74 19.90 8.81
N THR A 21 11.05 19.44 9.99
CA THR A 21 11.48 20.29 11.10
C THR A 21 12.73 19.70 11.73
N VAL A 22 13.52 20.55 12.39
CA VAL A 22 14.71 20.12 13.13
C VAL A 22 14.35 20.09 14.60
N VAL A 23 14.42 18.90 15.20
CA VAL A 23 14.19 18.73 16.64
C VAL A 23 15.45 19.19 17.38
N GLY A 24 15.36 20.33 18.09
CA GLY A 24 16.47 20.93 18.83
C GLY A 24 16.01 21.74 20.04
N SER A 25 16.95 22.39 20.73
CA SER A 25 16.66 23.18 21.94
C SER A 25 15.89 24.47 21.68
N SER A 26 15.80 24.92 20.43
CA SER A 26 15.01 26.07 20.01
C SER A 26 14.08 25.69 18.84
N PRO A 27 12.86 26.25 18.77
CA PRO A 27 11.96 26.01 17.64
C PRO A 27 12.59 26.54 16.34
N GLN A 28 12.68 25.68 15.33
CA GLN A 28 13.09 26.05 13.98
C GLN A 28 11.84 26.11 13.07
N PRO A 29 11.83 26.97 12.05
CA PRO A 29 10.72 27.02 11.11
C PRO A 29 10.65 25.73 10.29
N ASP A 30 9.42 25.28 10.06
CA ASP A 30 9.15 24.13 9.20
C ASP A 30 9.52 24.42 7.74
N ILE A 31 10.26 23.50 7.13
CA ILE A 31 10.55 23.50 5.70
C ILE A 31 9.43 22.75 5.01
N GLU A 32 8.68 23.44 4.14
CA GLU A 32 7.62 22.82 3.36
C GLU A 32 8.20 21.99 2.22
N ILE A 33 7.91 20.69 2.24
CA ILE A 33 8.31 19.73 1.19
C ILE A 33 7.20 19.61 0.15
N LEU A 34 5.95 19.54 0.61
CA LEU A 34 4.76 19.40 -0.21
C LEU A 34 3.82 20.57 0.06
N GLN A 35 3.48 21.32 -0.99
CA GLN A 35 2.41 22.30 -0.92
C GLN A 35 1.08 21.60 -0.59
N PRO A 36 0.15 22.23 0.16
CA PRO A 36 -1.10 21.58 0.56
C PRO A 36 -1.87 20.98 -0.62
N VAL A 37 -2.12 19.66 -0.58
CA VAL A 37 -2.87 18.92 -1.60
C VAL A 37 -4.06 18.18 -1.03
N ASN A 38 -4.97 17.75 -1.90
CA ASN A 38 -6.10 16.91 -1.51
C ASN A 38 -5.82 15.46 -1.91
N LEU A 39 -6.16 14.53 -1.01
CA LEU A 39 -6.10 13.08 -1.23
C LEU A 39 -7.48 12.49 -0.98
N GLN A 40 -7.97 11.75 -1.96
CA GLN A 40 -9.19 10.95 -1.81
C GLN A 40 -8.78 9.50 -1.58
N LEU A 41 -9.41 8.85 -0.60
CA LEU A 41 -9.18 7.44 -0.29
C LEU A 41 -10.51 6.70 -0.34
N SER A 42 -10.55 5.59 -1.06
CA SER A 42 -11.62 4.59 -0.99
C SER A 42 -11.08 3.37 -0.25
N VAL A 43 -11.60 3.11 0.94
CA VAL A 43 -11.24 1.96 1.77
C VAL A 43 -12.35 0.91 1.70
N GLN A 44 -11.98 -0.32 1.43
CA GLN A 44 -12.87 -1.48 1.53
C GLN A 44 -12.29 -2.46 2.53
N ARG A 45 -13.00 -2.70 3.64
CA ARG A 45 -12.62 -3.65 4.67
C ARG A 45 -13.50 -4.89 4.57
N ASN A 46 -12.86 -6.04 4.38
CA ASN A 46 -13.54 -7.32 4.41
C ASN A 46 -13.79 -7.73 5.87
N LEU A 47 -15.03 -7.63 6.34
CA LEU A 47 -15.43 -8.07 7.69
C LEU A 47 -15.50 -9.60 7.82
N ALA A 48 -15.28 -10.31 6.71
CA ALA A 48 -15.20 -11.76 6.60
C ALA A 48 -13.76 -12.25 6.32
N SER A 49 -12.73 -11.45 6.61
CA SER A 49 -11.33 -11.77 6.30
C SER A 49 -10.83 -13.09 6.88
N ASP A 50 -11.45 -13.58 7.96
CA ASP A 50 -11.06 -14.84 8.60
C ASP A 50 -11.44 -16.08 7.78
N TRP A 51 -12.37 -15.96 6.83
CA TRP A 51 -12.89 -17.11 6.07
C TRP A 51 -13.15 -16.84 4.58
N TYR A 52 -13.14 -15.59 4.13
CA TYR A 52 -13.30 -15.21 2.73
C TYR A 52 -12.04 -14.53 2.18
N LEU A 53 -11.08 -15.34 1.72
CA LEU A 53 -9.74 -14.92 1.29
C LEU A 53 -9.63 -14.53 -0.19
N GLN A 54 -10.74 -14.50 -0.92
CA GLN A 54 -10.77 -14.12 -2.35
C GLN A 54 -10.50 -12.62 -2.57
N ILE A 55 -10.57 -11.82 -1.49
CA ILE A 55 -10.26 -10.39 -1.45
C ILE A 55 -9.39 -10.11 -0.22
N PRO A 56 -8.58 -9.04 -0.22
CA PRO A 56 -7.76 -8.69 0.93
C PRO A 56 -8.62 -8.27 2.14
N GLY A 57 -8.05 -8.39 3.34
CA GLY A 57 -8.69 -7.93 4.58
C GLY A 57 -9.00 -6.42 4.54
N ILE A 58 -8.11 -5.64 3.93
CA ILE A 58 -8.29 -4.21 3.67
C ILE A 58 -7.75 -3.92 2.27
N ALA A 59 -8.55 -3.27 1.43
CA ALA A 59 -8.13 -2.67 0.17
C ALA A 59 -8.25 -1.16 0.28
N ILE A 60 -7.18 -0.43 -0.08
CA ILE A 60 -7.16 1.02 -0.07
C ILE A 60 -6.79 1.49 -1.47
N GLN A 61 -7.63 2.34 -2.05
CA GLN A 61 -7.32 3.04 -3.29
C GLN A 61 -7.20 4.53 -3.00
N GLY A 62 -6.10 5.12 -3.44
CA GLY A 62 -5.87 6.57 -3.34
C GLY A 62 -5.94 7.26 -4.70
N ASP A 63 -6.54 8.44 -4.73
CA ASP A 63 -6.45 9.40 -5.84
C ASP A 63 -5.78 10.67 -5.32
N LEU A 64 -4.54 10.85 -5.74
CA LEU A 64 -3.70 12.00 -5.44
C LEU A 64 -3.49 12.79 -6.73
N LYS A 65 -4.00 14.02 -6.76
CA LYS A 65 -3.81 14.90 -7.91
C LYS A 65 -2.34 15.33 -8.03
N ALA A 66 -1.98 15.85 -9.20
CA ALA A 66 -0.64 16.35 -9.46
C ALA A 66 -0.17 17.28 -8.32
N MET A 67 1.06 17.07 -7.87
CA MET A 67 1.63 17.74 -6.71
C MET A 67 2.89 18.51 -7.11
N LEU A 68 3.11 19.66 -6.46
CA LEU A 68 4.39 20.35 -6.51
C LEU A 68 5.18 20.02 -5.24
N ILE A 69 6.38 19.50 -5.45
CA ILE A 69 7.29 19.09 -4.37
C ILE A 69 8.55 19.95 -4.47
N SER A 70 8.98 20.49 -3.34
CA SER A 70 10.24 21.22 -3.19
C SER A 70 11.17 20.41 -2.31
N LEU A 71 12.29 19.93 -2.87
CA LEU A 71 13.25 19.07 -2.18
C LEU A 71 14.61 19.74 -2.10
N SER A 72 15.16 19.83 -0.88
CA SER A 72 16.59 20.05 -0.69
C SER A 72 17.39 18.78 -1.06
N GLN A 73 18.72 18.89 -1.09
CA GLN A 73 19.60 17.74 -1.32
C GLN A 73 19.39 16.62 -0.29
N ASP A 74 19.25 16.98 0.98
CA ASP A 74 19.02 16.03 2.07
C ASP A 74 17.64 15.36 1.93
N ASP A 75 16.65 16.12 1.45
CA ASP A 75 15.29 15.63 1.21
C ASP A 75 15.27 14.59 0.11
N LEU A 76 15.92 14.91 -1.01
CA LEU A 76 16.02 13.99 -2.15
C LEU A 76 16.76 12.72 -1.76
N THR A 77 17.84 12.84 -0.98
CA THR A 77 18.62 11.68 -0.52
C THR A 77 17.75 10.76 0.33
N LEU A 78 17.00 11.31 1.28
CA LEU A 78 16.07 10.54 2.11
C LEU A 78 14.98 9.85 1.27
N VAL A 79 14.35 10.58 0.35
CA VAL A 79 13.31 10.02 -0.54
C VAL A 79 13.88 8.86 -1.37
N MET A 80 15.07 9.02 -1.96
CA MET A 80 15.70 7.97 -2.77
C MET A 80 16.08 6.74 -1.94
N ASN A 81 16.53 6.91 -0.70
CA ASN A 81 16.81 5.79 0.19
C ASN A 81 15.54 5.01 0.53
N ILE A 82 14.44 5.70 0.86
CA ILE A 82 13.14 5.06 1.10
C ILE A 82 12.67 4.29 -0.14
N LEU A 83 12.79 4.89 -1.32
CA LEU A 83 12.42 4.21 -2.57
C LEU A 83 13.29 2.96 -2.80
N LEU A 84 14.59 3.04 -2.55
CA LEU A 84 15.49 1.90 -2.69
C LEU A 84 15.11 0.77 -1.73
N GLU A 85 14.81 1.09 -0.48
CA GLU A 85 14.32 0.14 0.52
C GLU A 85 13.01 -0.52 0.05
N ASN A 86 12.01 0.26 -0.38
CA ASN A 86 10.73 -0.25 -0.87
C ASN A 86 10.90 -1.17 -2.10
N LEU A 87 11.77 -0.82 -3.05
CA LEU A 87 12.06 -1.68 -4.21
C LEU A 87 12.76 -2.98 -3.80
N SER A 88 13.56 -2.95 -2.73
CA SER A 88 14.27 -4.13 -2.22
C SER A 88 13.34 -5.11 -1.48
N GLU A 89 12.24 -4.62 -0.88
CA GLU A 89 11.27 -5.45 -0.16
C GLU A 89 10.55 -6.44 -1.09
N ALA A 90 10.26 -6.04 -2.33
CA ALA A 90 9.59 -6.89 -3.32
C ALA A 90 10.40 -8.13 -3.74
N VAL A 91 11.72 -8.14 -3.50
CA VAL A 91 12.62 -9.23 -3.89
C VAL A 91 12.85 -10.24 -2.76
N ALA A 92 12.44 -9.91 -1.52
CA ALA A 92 12.80 -10.64 -0.32
C ALA A 92 11.80 -11.74 0.10
N ASP A 93 10.72 -11.96 -0.65
CA ASP A 93 9.68 -12.92 -0.25
C ASP A 93 9.61 -14.18 -1.15
N PRO A 94 10.47 -15.20 -0.93
CA PRO A 94 10.37 -16.49 -1.61
C PRO A 94 9.20 -17.36 -1.10
N LYS A 95 8.34 -16.86 -0.19
CA LYS A 95 7.32 -17.67 0.49
C LYS A 95 5.90 -17.53 -0.03
N VAL A 96 5.65 -16.71 -1.05
CA VAL A 96 4.33 -16.59 -1.72
C VAL A 96 4.29 -17.40 -3.03
N THR A 97 4.64 -18.69 -2.95
CA THR A 97 4.29 -19.68 -4.00
C THR A 97 3.63 -20.89 -3.34
N HIS A 98 2.60 -20.66 -2.52
CA HIS A 98 1.65 -21.70 -2.16
C HIS A 98 0.36 -21.50 -2.96
N THR A 99 0.39 -21.93 -4.22
CA THR A 99 -0.83 -22.51 -4.83
C THR A 99 -0.45 -23.86 -5.43
N THR A 100 -0.68 -24.89 -4.61
CA THR A 100 -0.80 -26.28 -5.00
C THR A 100 -1.72 -26.39 -6.22
N LEU A 101 -1.16 -26.79 -7.36
CA LEU A 101 -1.94 -27.33 -8.47
C LEU A 101 -2.52 -28.69 -8.02
N PRO A 102 -3.82 -28.96 -8.23
CA PRO A 102 -4.43 -30.22 -7.85
C PRO A 102 -3.87 -31.38 -8.70
N ASP A 103 -3.67 -32.52 -8.03
CA ASP A 103 -3.25 -33.81 -8.63
C ASP A 103 -3.98 -34.10 -9.95
N ALA A 104 -3.20 -34.21 -11.03
CA ALA A 104 -3.68 -34.73 -12.28
C ALA A 104 -4.08 -36.20 -12.08
N GLN A 105 -5.39 -36.45 -12.13
CA GLN A 105 -6.01 -37.77 -12.09
C GLN A 105 -5.36 -38.68 -13.14
N LYS A 106 -4.83 -39.82 -12.68
CA LYS A 106 -4.34 -40.93 -13.51
C LYS A 106 -5.46 -41.40 -14.45
N PHE A 107 -5.40 -41.01 -15.72
CA PHE A 107 -6.11 -41.70 -16.79
C PHE A 107 -5.51 -43.11 -16.95
N LYS A 108 -6.24 -44.13 -16.51
CA LYS A 108 -5.97 -45.53 -16.84
C LYS A 108 -6.17 -45.72 -18.35
N LYS A 109 -5.13 -46.10 -19.08
CA LYS A 109 -5.25 -46.59 -20.46
C LYS A 109 -6.00 -47.94 -20.46
N PRO A 110 -6.98 -48.18 -21.37
CA PRO A 110 -7.45 -49.53 -21.62
C PRO A 110 -6.39 -50.31 -22.42
N LYS A 111 -6.21 -51.57 -22.05
CA LYS A 111 -5.35 -52.54 -22.75
C LYS A 111 -5.87 -52.79 -24.16
N ALA A 112 -4.96 -52.87 -25.12
CA ALA A 112 -5.11 -53.70 -26.31
C ALA A 112 -4.73 -55.15 -25.96
#